data_AF-A0AAW2XQP3-F1
#
_entry.id   AF-A0AAW2XQP3-F1
#
_cell.length_a   1.000
_cell.length_b   1.000
_cell.length_c   1.000
_cell.angle_alpha   90.00
_cell.angle_beta   90.00
_cell.angle_gamma   90.00
#
_symmetry.space_group_name_H-M   'P 1'
#
loop_
_entity.id
_entity.type
_entity.pdbx_description
1 polymer ?
#
loop_
_entity_poly.entity_id
_entity_poly.type
_entity_poly.pdbx_seq_one_letter_code
_entity_poly.pdbx_strand_id
1 'polypeptide(L)'
;MTDDRKSVASSNYISNGTEEDFAQIYHVTLIEDGEIEEEDAEDAPVELEEGVKATVDELREVNLGNTENPRPIYTSASLTQEDDGAYITLLHEFKDVFAWSYKEMPGLDPKVAVHHLSVKKGARPVKQGQRRFRPELIPLIETEVIKLIEVGFIREVKYPMWISSIVPVYCYKVMPFGLKNAGATYQRAMQRIFDDMLHKNVECYVDDLVMKSKKREDHLYDLRKVFERLRRYQLKMNPSKCAFGVTFGKFLGFIVRQRGIEIEQAKIDAILRMPV
;
A
#
# COMPACT_ATOMS: atom_id res chain seq x y z
N MET A 1 16.74 -56.09 -15.92
CA MET A 1 15.84 -57.20 -16.29
C MET A 1 14.63 -56.56 -16.94
N THR A 2 14.41 -56.86 -18.25
CA THR A 2 13.30 -56.47 -19.16
C THR A 2 13.08 -54.95 -19.35
N ASP A 3 13.45 -54.28 -20.43
CA ASP A 3 13.11 -54.43 -21.88
C ASP A 3 11.62 -54.67 -22.14
N ASP A 4 10.92 -53.69 -22.71
CA ASP A 4 10.18 -53.86 -23.98
C ASP A 4 9.48 -52.58 -24.48
N ARG A 5 10.05 -52.05 -25.57
CA ARG A 5 9.46 -51.50 -26.81
C ARG A 5 7.93 -51.28 -26.89
N LYS A 6 7.52 -50.13 -27.46
CA LYS A 6 7.06 -50.05 -28.87
C LYS A 6 6.75 -48.61 -29.32
N SER A 7 7.20 -48.35 -30.55
CA SER A 7 6.86 -47.21 -31.41
C SER A 7 5.67 -47.54 -32.33
N VAL A 8 5.23 -46.50 -33.08
CA VAL A 8 4.48 -46.48 -34.36
C VAL A 8 3.01 -46.02 -34.28
N ALA A 9 2.70 -44.86 -34.86
CA ALA A 9 1.96 -44.73 -36.13
C ALA A 9 1.84 -43.26 -36.59
N SER A 10 2.21 -43.04 -37.86
CA SER A 10 2.18 -41.79 -38.62
C SER A 10 0.83 -41.61 -39.34
N SER A 11 0.41 -40.36 -39.59
CA SER A 11 -0.38 -39.85 -40.75
C SER A 11 -0.96 -38.48 -40.37
N ASN A 12 -1.10 -37.45 -41.19
CA ASN A 12 -0.52 -36.98 -42.44
C ASN A 12 -1.24 -35.65 -42.74
N TYR A 13 -0.63 -34.85 -43.62
CA TYR A 13 -1.21 -33.74 -44.37
C TYR A 13 -1.47 -32.39 -43.67
N ILE A 14 -0.58 -31.47 -44.00
CA ILE A 14 -0.78 -30.02 -44.10
C ILE A 14 -1.80 -29.73 -45.21
N SER A 15 -2.77 -28.85 -44.95
CA SER A 15 -3.35 -27.99 -45.98
C SER A 15 -3.66 -26.60 -45.42
N ASN A 16 -2.93 -25.63 -45.97
CA ASN A 16 -3.06 -24.18 -45.97
C ASN A 16 -4.41 -23.58 -45.58
N GLY A 17 -4.36 -22.51 -44.78
CA GLY A 17 -5.44 -21.56 -44.57
C GLY A 17 -4.97 -20.39 -43.71
N THR A 18 -5.12 -19.18 -44.24
CA THR A 18 -4.59 -17.88 -43.84
C THR A 18 -5.13 -17.29 -42.52
N GLU A 19 -4.27 -16.44 -41.93
CA GLU A 19 -4.54 -15.21 -41.16
C GLU A 19 -4.90 -15.26 -39.65
N GLU A 20 -4.10 -14.45 -38.92
CA GLU A 20 -4.35 -13.75 -37.65
C GLU A 20 -4.39 -14.55 -36.32
N ASP A 21 -3.23 -14.63 -35.64
CA ASP A 21 -3.04 -13.91 -34.36
C ASP A 21 -1.61 -14.05 -33.83
N PHE A 22 -1.01 -12.92 -33.44
CA PHE A 22 0.34 -12.82 -32.87
C PHE A 22 0.38 -13.46 -31.46
N ALA A 23 0.82 -14.71 -31.39
CA ALA A 23 1.29 -15.34 -30.14
C ALA A 23 2.82 -15.41 -30.15
N GLN A 24 3.49 -14.32 -29.77
CA GLN A 24 4.91 -14.39 -29.39
C GLN A 24 5.01 -14.84 -27.93
N ILE A 25 4.99 -16.17 -27.78
CA ILE A 25 5.34 -16.86 -26.54
C ILE A 25 6.86 -16.70 -26.37
N TYR A 26 7.29 -15.83 -25.47
CA TYR A 26 8.65 -15.91 -24.94
C TYR A 26 8.74 -17.15 -24.05
N HIS A 27 9.32 -18.19 -24.62
CA HIS A 27 9.76 -19.40 -23.94
C HIS A 27 10.86 -18.99 -22.95
N VAL A 28 10.56 -18.96 -21.65
CA VAL A 28 11.63 -18.90 -20.63
C VAL A 28 12.05 -20.32 -20.35
N THR A 29 13.14 -20.73 -21.01
CA THR A 29 13.88 -21.94 -20.68
C THR A 29 14.54 -21.72 -19.31
N LEU A 30 14.10 -22.46 -18.29
CA LEU A 30 14.85 -22.56 -17.04
C LEU A 30 16.10 -23.40 -17.33
N ILE A 31 17.23 -22.72 -17.47
CA ILE A 31 18.54 -23.37 -17.33
C ILE A 31 18.69 -23.63 -15.82
N GLU A 32 18.64 -24.90 -15.44
CA GLU A 32 19.17 -25.35 -14.16
C GLU A 32 20.70 -25.17 -14.18
N ASP A 33 21.25 -24.77 -13.03
CA ASP A 33 22.67 -24.54 -12.73
C ASP A 33 23.22 -23.13 -13.05
N GLY A 34 22.81 -22.17 -12.22
CA GLY A 34 23.57 -20.96 -11.94
C GLY A 34 23.41 -20.62 -10.46
N GLU A 35 24.51 -20.50 -9.72
CA GLU A 35 24.52 -19.96 -8.36
C GLU A 35 23.83 -18.60 -8.40
N ILE A 36 22.69 -18.48 -7.71
CA ILE A 36 22.06 -17.18 -7.48
C ILE A 36 23.00 -16.46 -6.52
N GLU A 37 23.85 -15.58 -7.04
CA GLU A 37 24.55 -14.62 -6.21
C GLU A 37 23.50 -13.91 -5.35
N GLU A 38 23.61 -14.10 -4.03
CA GLU A 38 22.78 -13.39 -3.06
C GLU A 38 23.15 -11.91 -3.16
N GLU A 39 22.48 -11.19 -4.06
CA GLU A 39 22.48 -9.74 -4.05
C GLU A 39 21.95 -9.32 -2.68
N ASP A 40 22.80 -8.66 -1.89
CA ASP A 40 22.44 -8.17 -0.57
C ASP A 40 21.13 -7.39 -0.71
N ALA A 41 20.12 -7.78 0.06
CA ALA A 41 18.97 -6.91 0.26
C ALA A 41 19.51 -5.68 0.99
N GLU A 42 19.84 -4.63 0.23
CA GLU A 42 20.15 -3.34 0.79
C GLU A 42 18.99 -2.93 1.70
N ASP A 43 19.33 -2.30 2.83
CA ASP A 43 18.32 -1.66 3.66
C ASP A 43 17.46 -0.78 2.76
N ALA A 44 16.13 -0.95 2.88
CA ALA A 44 15.20 -0.12 2.14
C ALA A 44 15.65 1.33 2.33
N PRO A 45 15.86 2.12 1.25
CA PRO A 45 16.34 3.48 1.39
C PRO A 45 15.51 4.21 2.43
N VAL A 46 16.17 4.99 3.29
CA VAL A 46 15.52 5.74 4.39
C VAL A 46 14.33 6.55 3.88
N GLU A 47 14.31 6.92 2.59
CA GLU A 47 13.22 7.56 1.84
C GLU A 47 11.89 6.75 1.78
N LEU A 48 11.91 5.45 2.06
CA LEU A 48 10.73 4.59 2.21
C LEU A 48 10.18 4.60 3.65
N GLU A 49 11.02 4.91 4.65
CA GLU A 49 10.66 4.99 6.07
C GLU A 49 10.38 6.43 6.54
N GLU A 50 11.24 7.38 6.14
CA GLU A 50 10.94 8.81 6.16
C GLU A 50 9.90 9.06 5.07
N GLY A 51 8.63 9.18 5.49
CA GLY A 51 7.57 9.64 4.62
C GLY A 51 8.04 10.90 3.90
N VAL A 52 8.32 10.76 2.59
CA VAL A 52 8.64 11.85 1.68
C VAL A 52 7.76 13.03 2.06
N LYS A 53 8.35 14.13 2.56
CA LYS A 53 7.59 15.31 3.00
C LYS A 53 6.58 15.63 1.90
N ALA A 54 5.31 15.35 2.17
CA ALA A 54 4.25 15.34 1.17
C ALA A 54 3.85 16.77 0.77
N THR A 55 4.66 17.76 1.12
CA THR A 55 4.38 19.17 0.95
C THR A 55 5.70 19.91 0.75
N VAL A 56 5.68 20.90 -0.14
CA VAL A 56 6.78 21.88 -0.23
C VAL A 56 6.65 22.90 0.91
N ASP A 57 5.45 23.00 1.52
CA ASP A 57 5.11 23.99 2.56
C ASP A 57 5.90 23.68 3.82
N GLU A 58 6.41 24.73 4.48
CA GLU A 58 6.98 24.57 5.82
C GLU A 58 5.89 24.07 6.77
N LEU A 59 6.14 22.94 7.42
CA LEU A 59 5.20 22.30 8.33
C LEU A 59 5.60 22.59 9.76
N ARG A 60 4.59 22.87 10.58
CA ARG A 60 4.69 22.97 12.03
C ARG A 60 4.13 21.70 12.66
N GLU A 61 4.88 21.12 13.57
CA GLU A 61 4.42 19.99 14.38
C GLU A 61 3.47 20.47 15.47
N VAL A 62 2.35 19.76 15.63
CA VAL A 62 1.36 19.94 16.68
C VAL A 62 1.23 18.61 17.42
N ASN A 63 1.27 18.66 18.76
CA ASN A 63 1.08 17.47 19.59
C ASN A 63 -0.40 17.34 19.99
N LEU A 64 -1.09 16.31 19.47
CA LEU A 64 -2.48 15.99 19.83
C LEU A 64 -2.62 15.17 21.12
N GLY A 65 -1.49 14.77 21.71
CA GLY A 65 -1.39 13.90 22.87
C GLY A 65 -1.10 14.68 24.16
N ASN A 66 -0.33 14.07 25.05
CA ASN A 66 0.18 14.71 26.26
C ASN A 66 1.72 14.66 26.28
N THR A 67 2.34 15.18 27.34
CA THR A 67 3.81 15.22 27.46
C THR A 67 4.44 13.84 27.56
N GLU A 68 3.73 12.85 28.12
CA GLU A 68 4.24 11.48 28.31
C GLU A 68 4.02 10.57 27.09
N ASN A 69 2.98 10.84 26.31
CA ASN A 69 2.61 10.10 25.11
C ASN A 69 2.31 11.12 23.98
N PRO A 70 3.37 11.66 23.35
CA PRO A 70 3.21 12.62 22.27
C PRO A 70 2.56 11.96 21.05
N ARG A 71 1.64 12.70 20.44
CA ARG A 71 0.93 12.32 19.22
C ARG A 71 1.13 13.40 18.17
N PRO A 72 2.27 13.39 17.47
CA PRO A 72 2.61 14.43 16.52
C PRO A 72 1.68 14.39 15.30
N ILE A 73 1.39 15.56 14.76
CA ILE A 73 0.70 15.80 13.50
C ILE A 73 1.23 17.10 12.88
N TYR A 74 1.08 17.26 11.56
CA TYR A 74 1.68 18.40 10.87
C TYR A 74 0.63 19.34 10.25
N THR A 75 0.75 20.63 10.54
CA THR A 75 -0.04 21.71 9.92
C THR A 75 0.88 22.67 9.17
N SER A 76 0.38 23.38 8.16
CA SER A 76 1.18 24.40 7.46
C SER A 76 1.55 25.55 8.40
N ALA A 77 2.82 25.97 8.37
CA ALA A 77 3.32 27.12 9.11
C ALA A 77 2.82 28.46 8.54
N SER A 78 2.27 28.47 7.32
CA SER A 78 1.75 29.66 6.64
C SER A 78 0.26 29.94 6.92
N LEU A 79 -0.35 29.21 7.85
CA LEU A 79 -1.74 29.44 8.26
C LEU A 79 -1.88 30.75 9.05
N THR A 80 -3.03 31.42 8.87
CA THR A 80 -3.40 32.55 9.73
C THR A 80 -3.68 32.05 11.14
N GLN A 81 -3.51 32.90 12.16
CA GLN A 81 -3.71 32.49 13.55
C GLN A 81 -5.14 31.98 13.85
N GLU A 82 -6.14 32.54 13.17
CA GLU A 82 -7.53 32.10 13.27
C GLU A 82 -7.74 30.70 12.66
N ASP A 83 -7.28 30.50 11.42
CA ASP A 83 -7.41 29.21 10.74
C ASP A 83 -6.62 28.12 11.48
N ASP A 84 -5.42 28.45 11.95
CA ASP A 84 -4.56 27.54 12.70
C ASP A 84 -5.27 26.99 13.96
N GLY A 85 -5.89 27.88 14.75
CA GLY A 85 -6.70 27.47 15.91
C GLY A 85 -7.87 26.57 15.53
N ALA A 86 -8.53 26.84 14.40
CA ALA A 86 -9.65 26.04 13.91
C ALA A 86 -9.22 24.64 13.44
N TYR A 87 -8.10 24.51 12.72
CA TYR A 87 -7.52 23.21 12.34
C TYR A 87 -7.13 22.41 13.58
N ILE A 88 -6.39 23.00 14.52
CA ILE A 88 -5.95 22.31 15.74
C ILE A 88 -7.16 21.81 16.53
N THR A 89 -8.20 22.63 16.67
CA THR A 89 -9.44 22.24 17.36
C THR A 89 -10.09 21.03 16.68
N LEU A 90 -10.20 21.05 15.35
CA LEU A 90 -10.76 19.94 14.58
C LEU A 90 -9.89 18.66 14.70
N LEU A 91 -8.57 18.79 14.63
CA LEU A 91 -7.65 17.67 14.73
C LEU A 91 -7.68 17.03 16.13
N HIS A 92 -7.83 17.82 17.19
CA HIS A 92 -8.06 17.29 18.55
C HIS A 92 -9.41 16.58 18.67
N GLU A 93 -10.46 17.12 18.07
CA GLU A 93 -11.80 16.50 18.07
C GLU A 93 -11.80 15.14 17.34
N PHE A 94 -11.05 15.04 16.24
CA PHE A 94 -10.93 13.84 15.41
C PHE A 94 -9.63 13.06 15.63
N LYS A 95 -8.97 13.20 16.79
CA LYS A 95 -7.70 12.49 17.08
C LYS A 95 -7.81 10.98 16.94
N ASP A 96 -9.00 10.41 17.07
CA ASP A 96 -9.27 8.99 16.91
C ASP A 96 -9.18 8.53 15.46
N VAL A 97 -9.28 9.38 14.44
CA VAL A 97 -9.17 8.95 13.03
C VAL A 97 -7.72 8.70 12.59
N PHE A 98 -6.76 8.94 13.47
CA PHE A 98 -5.35 8.68 13.25
C PHE A 98 -4.90 7.43 14.01
N ALA A 99 -3.92 6.72 13.46
CA ALA A 99 -3.26 5.59 14.12
C ALA A 99 -1.77 5.87 14.24
N TRP A 100 -1.27 5.99 15.48
CA TRP A 100 0.16 6.12 15.77
C TRP A 100 0.83 4.77 15.97
N SER A 101 0.05 3.69 16.05
CA SER A 101 0.57 2.32 16.11
C SER A 101 -0.40 1.32 15.48
N TYR A 102 0.11 0.13 15.13
CA TYR A 102 -0.70 -0.95 14.58
C TYR A 102 -1.86 -1.38 15.49
N LYS A 103 -1.71 -1.23 16.82
CA LYS A 103 -2.76 -1.56 17.81
C LYS A 103 -4.03 -0.74 17.64
N GLU A 104 -3.93 0.45 17.02
CA GLU A 104 -5.05 1.37 16.82
C GLU A 104 -5.78 1.16 15.49
N MET A 105 -5.37 0.17 14.68
CA MET A 105 -5.96 -0.13 13.38
C MET A 105 -6.87 -1.36 13.45
N PRO A 106 -8.18 -1.19 13.73
CA PRO A 106 -9.12 -2.32 13.83
C PRO A 106 -9.40 -3.01 12.48
N GLY A 107 -8.99 -2.39 11.37
CA GLY A 107 -9.33 -2.82 10.01
C GLY A 107 -10.72 -2.33 9.58
N LEU A 108 -11.10 -2.64 8.34
CA LEU A 108 -12.42 -2.35 7.79
C LEU A 108 -13.40 -3.49 8.12
N ASP A 109 -14.67 -3.16 8.34
CA ASP A 109 -15.74 -4.16 8.44
C ASP A 109 -15.77 -5.02 7.15
N PRO A 110 -15.73 -6.36 7.24
CA PRO A 110 -15.85 -7.25 6.08
C PRO A 110 -17.06 -6.97 5.18
N LYS A 111 -18.14 -6.37 5.69
CA LYS A 111 -19.29 -5.97 4.85
C LYS A 111 -18.97 -4.84 3.87
N VAL A 112 -17.98 -4.01 4.20
CA VAL A 112 -17.52 -2.89 3.39
C VAL A 112 -16.62 -3.39 2.27
N ALA A 113 -15.57 -4.13 2.63
CA ALA A 113 -14.63 -4.70 1.67
C ALA A 113 -13.95 -5.96 2.22
N VAL A 114 -13.83 -6.98 1.37
CA VAL A 114 -13.01 -8.18 1.63
C VAL A 114 -12.12 -8.42 0.42
N HIS A 115 -10.82 -8.62 0.67
CA HIS A 115 -9.90 -9.04 -0.35
C HIS A 115 -10.09 -10.52 -0.68
N HIS A 116 -10.40 -10.82 -1.94
CA HIS A 116 -10.55 -12.18 -2.43
C HIS A 116 -9.38 -12.54 -3.33
N LEU A 117 -8.65 -13.60 -2.96
CA LEU A 117 -7.60 -14.16 -3.79
C LEU A 117 -8.23 -14.86 -5.01
N SER A 118 -8.01 -14.29 -6.18
CA SER A 118 -8.51 -14.85 -7.45
C SER A 118 -7.58 -15.97 -7.91
N VAL A 119 -7.77 -17.17 -7.37
CA VAL A 119 -6.97 -18.36 -7.73
C VAL A 119 -7.54 -19.00 -9.00
N LYS A 120 -6.68 -19.28 -9.99
CA LYS A 120 -7.07 -19.97 -11.24
C LYS A 120 -7.66 -21.34 -10.92
N LYS A 121 -8.80 -21.68 -11.52
CA LYS A 121 -9.43 -23.00 -11.39
C LYS A 121 -8.42 -24.10 -11.77
N GLY A 122 -8.23 -25.06 -10.87
CA GLY A 122 -7.27 -26.16 -11.06
C GLY A 122 -5.83 -25.87 -10.63
N ALA A 123 -5.53 -24.67 -10.12
CA ALA A 123 -4.22 -24.38 -9.54
C ALA A 123 -3.99 -25.24 -8.29
N ARG A 124 -2.80 -25.85 -8.20
CA ARG A 124 -2.40 -26.69 -7.07
C ARG A 124 -1.76 -25.84 -5.95
N PRO A 125 -2.11 -26.06 -4.68
CA PRO A 125 -1.40 -25.46 -3.56
C PRO A 125 0.08 -25.86 -3.54
N VAL A 126 0.97 -24.91 -3.25
CA VAL A 126 2.41 -25.11 -3.11
C VAL A 126 2.81 -24.82 -1.67
N LYS A 127 3.59 -25.73 -1.07
CA LYS A 127 4.22 -25.54 0.23
C LYS A 127 5.70 -25.27 0.01
N GLN A 128 6.10 -24.01 0.12
CA GLN A 128 7.50 -23.64 0.03
C GLN A 128 8.21 -23.94 1.36
N GLY A 129 9.47 -24.36 1.28
CA GLY A 129 10.33 -24.46 2.46
C GLY A 129 10.64 -23.07 3.03
N GLN A 130 10.86 -23.01 4.34
CA GLN A 130 11.30 -21.78 5.00
C GLN A 130 12.71 -21.42 4.50
N ARG A 131 12.91 -20.16 4.11
CA ARG A 131 14.24 -19.65 3.77
C ARG A 131 15.09 -19.52 5.04
N ARG A 132 16.40 -19.76 4.90
CA ARG A 132 17.34 -19.46 5.98
C ARG A 132 17.54 -17.95 6.04
N PHE A 133 17.40 -17.39 7.24
CA PHE A 133 17.69 -15.98 7.49
C PHE A 133 19.01 -15.87 8.24
N ARG A 134 19.68 -14.73 8.08
CA ARG A 134 20.86 -14.38 8.88
C ARG A 134 20.48 -14.41 10.38
N PRO A 135 21.29 -15.01 11.27
CA PRO A 135 20.94 -15.17 12.69
C PRO A 135 20.56 -13.86 13.39
N GLU A 136 21.12 -12.74 12.96
CA GLU A 136 20.88 -11.41 13.51
C GLU A 136 19.46 -10.89 13.21
N LEU A 137 18.85 -11.34 12.11
CA LEU A 137 17.50 -10.93 11.69
C LEU A 137 16.39 -11.76 12.33
N ILE A 138 16.71 -12.97 12.81
CA ILE A 138 15.72 -13.89 13.40
C ILE A 138 14.98 -13.24 14.59
N PRO A 139 15.65 -12.61 15.57
CA PRO A 139 14.96 -11.98 16.69
C PRO A 139 14.05 -10.81 16.27
N LEU A 140 14.43 -10.07 15.22
CA LEU A 140 13.64 -8.97 14.68
C LEU A 140 12.35 -9.49 14.02
N ILE A 141 12.48 -10.55 13.22
CA ILE A 141 11.34 -11.22 12.58
C ILE A 141 10.39 -11.79 13.64
N GLU A 142 10.91 -12.48 14.65
CA GLU A 142 10.11 -13.03 15.75
C GLU A 142 9.35 -11.94 16.50
N THR A 143 10.02 -10.83 16.83
CA THR A 143 9.42 -9.68 17.50
C THR A 143 8.28 -9.10 16.67
N GLU A 144 8.46 -8.94 15.37
CA GLU A 144 7.42 -8.40 14.49
C GLU A 144 6.24 -9.37 14.30
N VAL A 145 6.51 -10.66 14.16
CA VAL A 145 5.47 -11.71 14.09
C VAL A 145 4.62 -11.72 15.36
N ILE A 146 5.24 -11.61 16.54
CA ILE A 146 4.53 -11.55 17.83
C ILE A 146 3.60 -10.32 17.87
N LYS A 147 4.08 -9.14 17.47
CA LYS A 147 3.23 -7.94 17.39
C LYS A 147 2.01 -8.15 16.48
N LEU A 148 2.20 -8.77 15.31
CA LEU A 148 1.11 -9.03 14.36
C LEU A 148 0.10 -10.05 14.91
N ILE A 149 0.55 -11.03 15.72
CA ILE A 149 -0.33 -11.98 16.41
C ILE A 149 -1.12 -11.27 17.52
N GLU A 150 -0.47 -10.46 18.35
CA GLU A 150 -1.10 -9.73 19.45
C GLU A 150 -2.21 -8.78 18.96
N VAL A 151 -1.95 -8.07 17.86
CA VAL A 151 -2.93 -7.18 17.22
C VAL A 151 -4.00 -7.99 16.45
N GLY A 152 -3.77 -9.28 16.22
CA GLY A 152 -4.70 -10.19 15.56
C GLY A 152 -4.69 -10.09 14.03
N PHE A 153 -3.70 -9.43 13.43
CA PHE A 153 -3.53 -9.35 11.97
C PHE A 153 -3.19 -10.69 11.35
N ILE A 154 -2.47 -11.55 12.08
CA ILE A 154 -2.20 -12.93 11.69
C ILE A 154 -2.71 -13.90 12.75
N ARG A 155 -2.97 -15.14 12.33
CA ARG A 155 -3.32 -16.25 13.21
C ARG A 155 -2.64 -17.53 12.77
N GLU A 156 -2.38 -18.42 13.71
CA GLU A 156 -1.86 -19.75 13.42
C GLU A 156 -2.89 -20.58 12.65
N VAL A 157 -2.41 -21.41 11.72
CA VAL A 157 -3.23 -22.36 10.94
C VAL A 157 -2.66 -23.75 11.08
N LYS A 158 -3.49 -24.68 11.56
CA LYS A 158 -3.11 -26.10 11.60
C LYS A 158 -3.26 -26.72 10.21
N TYR A 159 -2.25 -27.47 9.79
CA TYR A 159 -2.22 -28.21 8.53
C TYR A 159 -2.46 -27.36 7.26
N PRO A 160 -1.68 -26.29 7.03
CA PRO A 160 -1.84 -25.46 5.83
C PRO A 160 -1.54 -26.29 4.58
N MET A 161 -2.37 -26.14 3.54
CA MET A 161 -2.14 -26.76 2.23
C MET A 161 -1.20 -25.92 1.34
N TRP A 162 -1.04 -24.63 1.66
CA TRP A 162 -0.18 -23.67 0.96
C TRP A 162 0.67 -22.90 1.98
N ILE A 163 1.95 -22.70 1.69
CA ILE A 163 2.92 -21.96 2.53
C ILE A 163 3.82 -21.13 1.62
N SER A 164 3.99 -19.84 1.96
CA SER A 164 5.01 -18.97 1.38
C SER A 164 6.29 -19.03 2.20
N SER A 165 7.45 -18.88 1.57
CA SER A 165 8.77 -19.02 2.21
C SER A 165 9.02 -18.15 3.44
N ILE A 166 8.28 -17.04 3.59
CA ILE A 166 8.47 -16.05 4.66
C ILE A 166 7.55 -16.34 5.88
N VAL A 167 6.41 -17.01 5.69
CA VAL A 167 5.39 -17.15 6.74
C VAL A 167 5.21 -18.63 7.09
N PRO A 168 5.95 -19.17 8.07
CA PRO A 168 5.76 -20.55 8.49
C PRO A 168 4.48 -20.62 9.35
N VAL A 169 3.40 -21.11 8.75
CA VAL A 169 2.19 -21.63 9.44
C VAL A 169 1.17 -20.58 9.94
N TYR A 170 1.30 -19.30 9.55
CA TYR A 170 0.29 -18.27 9.83
C TYR A 170 -0.53 -17.89 8.60
N CYS A 171 -1.75 -17.39 8.82
CA CYS A 171 -2.53 -16.70 7.79
C CYS A 171 -2.97 -15.30 8.24
N TYR A 172 -3.10 -14.40 7.28
CA TYR A 172 -3.54 -13.03 7.51
C TYR A 172 -5.07 -12.94 7.62
N LYS A 173 -5.54 -12.16 8.60
CA LYS A 173 -6.94 -11.71 8.73
C LYS A 173 -7.19 -10.38 8.05
N VAL A 174 -6.15 -9.55 7.93
CA VAL A 174 -6.14 -8.31 7.15
C VAL A 174 -5.50 -8.55 5.79
N MET A 175 -5.61 -7.59 4.87
CA MET A 175 -4.95 -7.72 3.57
C MET A 175 -3.43 -7.49 3.73
N PRO A 176 -2.57 -8.47 3.45
CA PRO A 176 -1.12 -8.27 3.52
C PRO A 176 -0.61 -7.48 2.30
N PHE A 177 0.55 -6.85 2.48
CA PHE A 177 1.31 -6.26 1.39
C PHE A 177 1.86 -7.32 0.43
N GLY A 178 2.20 -6.91 -0.80
CA GLY A 178 2.79 -7.79 -1.82
C GLY A 178 1.78 -8.63 -2.63
N LEU A 179 0.48 -8.57 -2.32
CA LEU A 179 -0.54 -9.22 -3.16
C LEU A 179 -0.80 -8.41 -4.43
N LYS A 180 -0.72 -9.06 -5.59
CA LYS A 180 -0.92 -8.44 -6.92
C LYS A 180 -2.20 -7.60 -7.05
N ASN A 181 -3.30 -8.06 -6.43
CA ASN A 181 -4.61 -7.41 -6.54
C ASN A 181 -4.99 -6.56 -5.31
N ALA A 182 -4.03 -6.30 -4.39
CA ALA A 182 -4.28 -5.51 -3.18
C ALA A 182 -4.71 -4.09 -3.53
N GLY A 183 -3.94 -3.38 -4.37
CA GLY A 183 -4.24 -2.00 -4.76
C GLY A 183 -5.62 -1.83 -5.38
N ALA A 184 -6.02 -2.75 -6.27
CA ALA A 184 -7.36 -2.74 -6.87
C ALA A 184 -8.49 -2.98 -5.85
N THR A 185 -8.22 -3.74 -4.79
CA THR A 185 -9.19 -3.96 -3.71
C THR A 185 -9.30 -2.74 -2.82
N TYR A 186 -8.17 -2.13 -2.48
CA TYR A 186 -8.11 -0.88 -1.73
C TYR A 186 -8.86 0.23 -2.46
N GLN A 187 -8.60 0.43 -3.75
CA GLN A 187 -9.28 1.44 -4.56
C GLN A 187 -10.80 1.24 -4.58
N ARG A 188 -11.28 0.00 -4.73
CA ARG A 188 -12.72 -0.31 -4.68
C ARG A 188 -13.33 -0.03 -3.31
N ALA A 189 -12.59 -0.31 -2.23
CA ALA A 189 -13.02 0.01 -0.87
C ALA A 189 -13.16 1.53 -0.69
N MET A 190 -12.17 2.30 -1.14
CA MET A 190 -12.20 3.77 -1.06
C MET A 190 -13.32 4.37 -1.90
N GLN A 191 -13.54 3.84 -3.11
CA GLN A 191 -14.67 4.22 -3.96
C GLN A 191 -16.02 4.00 -3.28
N ARG A 192 -16.15 2.93 -2.48
CA ARG A 192 -17.38 2.65 -1.74
C ARG A 192 -17.56 3.52 -0.50
N ILE A 193 -16.47 3.90 0.16
CA ILE A 193 -16.48 4.72 1.39
C ILE A 193 -16.76 6.20 1.07
N PHE A 194 -16.17 6.71 -0.01
CA PHE A 194 -16.20 8.12 -0.41
C PHE A 194 -17.01 8.39 -1.68
N ASP A 195 -17.91 7.48 -2.06
CA ASP A 195 -18.70 7.53 -3.30
C ASP A 195 -19.33 8.90 -3.60
N ASP A 196 -19.91 9.55 -2.59
CA ASP A 196 -20.60 10.83 -2.72
C ASP A 196 -19.65 12.05 -2.80
N MET A 197 -18.41 11.89 -2.34
CA MET A 197 -17.40 12.95 -2.18
C MET A 197 -16.25 12.87 -3.19
N LEU A 198 -16.06 11.71 -3.83
CA LEU A 198 -15.02 11.48 -4.83
C LEU A 198 -15.19 12.40 -6.03
N HIS A 199 -14.06 12.90 -6.52
CA HIS A 199 -13.95 13.83 -7.64
C HIS A 199 -14.63 15.20 -7.42
N LYS A 200 -15.16 15.45 -6.22
CA LYS A 200 -15.69 16.75 -5.81
C LYS A 200 -14.74 17.41 -4.82
N ASN A 201 -14.71 16.88 -3.60
CA ASN A 201 -13.98 17.46 -2.47
C ASN A 201 -12.85 16.51 -2.03
N VAL A 202 -12.88 15.26 -2.50
CA VAL A 202 -11.89 14.22 -2.19
C VAL A 202 -11.39 13.60 -3.49
N GLU A 203 -10.07 13.47 -3.62
CA GLU A 203 -9.42 12.61 -4.60
C GLU A 203 -8.69 11.50 -3.84
N CYS A 204 -8.86 10.26 -4.29
CA CYS A 204 -8.22 9.10 -3.68
C CYS A 204 -7.54 8.25 -4.73
N TYR A 205 -6.26 7.96 -4.51
CA TYR A 205 -5.48 7.05 -5.33
C TYR A 205 -4.72 6.08 -4.44
N VAL A 206 -5.15 4.82 -4.43
CA VAL A 206 -4.60 3.79 -3.54
C VAL A 206 -4.45 4.39 -2.13
N ASP A 207 -3.26 4.44 -1.55
CA ASP A 207 -3.03 4.87 -0.17
C ASP A 207 -3.07 6.40 0.04
N ASP A 208 -3.09 7.20 -1.04
CA ASP A 208 -3.06 8.66 -0.95
C ASP A 208 -4.47 9.26 -1.03
N LEU A 209 -4.81 10.07 -0.02
CA LEU A 209 -6.07 10.81 0.09
C LEU A 209 -5.80 12.31 0.05
N VAL A 210 -6.35 13.01 -0.93
CA VAL A 210 -6.27 14.48 -1.03
C VAL A 210 -7.66 15.08 -0.86
N MET A 211 -7.76 16.01 0.09
CA MET A 211 -8.95 16.80 0.32
C MET A 211 -8.75 18.19 -0.28
N LYS A 212 -9.70 18.63 -1.09
CA LYS A 212 -9.66 19.93 -1.77
C LYS A 212 -11.02 20.60 -1.69
N SER A 213 -11.00 21.92 -1.57
CA SER A 213 -12.20 22.74 -1.55
C SER A 213 -12.03 23.92 -2.48
N LYS A 214 -13.13 24.40 -3.07
CA LYS A 214 -13.08 25.55 -4.00
C LYS A 214 -12.80 26.86 -3.27
N LYS A 215 -13.29 26.98 -2.04
CA LYS A 215 -13.10 28.12 -1.15
C LYS A 215 -12.35 27.68 0.09
N ARG A 216 -11.54 28.58 0.65
CA ARG A 216 -10.80 28.37 1.89
C ARG A 216 -11.75 28.17 3.08
N GLU A 217 -12.82 28.98 3.14
CA GLU A 217 -13.84 28.95 4.19
C GLU A 217 -14.56 27.59 4.30
N ASP A 218 -14.82 26.95 3.17
CA ASP A 218 -15.54 25.67 3.12
C ASP A 218 -14.64 24.47 3.51
N HIS A 219 -13.31 24.66 3.52
CA HIS A 219 -12.37 23.55 3.64
C HIS A 219 -12.45 22.84 4.99
N LEU A 220 -12.60 23.58 6.09
CA LEU A 220 -12.76 22.97 7.42
C LEU A 220 -14.06 22.17 7.52
N TYR A 221 -15.11 22.62 6.86
CA TYR A 221 -16.40 21.92 6.81
C TYR A 221 -16.30 20.62 5.99
N ASP A 222 -15.63 20.67 4.84
CA ASP A 222 -15.36 19.48 4.02
C ASP A 222 -14.46 18.48 4.76
N LEU A 223 -13.39 18.96 5.41
CA LEU A 223 -12.47 18.15 6.20
C LEU A 223 -13.19 17.41 7.33
N ARG A 224 -14.09 18.11 8.04
CA ARG A 224 -14.95 17.50 9.07
C ARG A 224 -15.80 16.36 8.51
N LYS A 225 -16.46 16.56 7.37
CA LYS A 225 -17.27 15.50 6.72
C LYS A 225 -16.44 14.27 6.36
N VAL A 226 -15.23 14.48 5.87
CA VAL A 226 -14.32 13.38 5.54
C VAL A 226 -13.89 12.65 6.82
N PHE A 227 -13.56 13.37 7.89
CA PHE A 227 -13.21 12.75 9.17
C PHE A 227 -14.38 11.98 9.79
N GLU A 228 -15.61 12.48 9.70
CA GLU A 228 -16.81 11.74 10.11
C GLU A 228 -16.97 10.45 9.29
N ARG A 229 -16.66 10.49 7.99
CA ARG A 229 -16.68 9.32 7.11
C ARG A 229 -15.61 8.30 7.51
N LEU A 230 -14.39 8.75 7.77
CA LEU A 230 -13.28 7.90 8.26
C LEU A 230 -13.66 7.23 9.59
N ARG A 231 -14.16 8.01 10.55
CA ARG A 231 -14.61 7.52 11.86
C ARG A 231 -15.71 6.47 11.71
N ARG A 232 -16.71 6.72 10.86
CA ARG A 232 -17.84 5.80 10.62
C ARG A 232 -17.40 4.44 10.10
N TYR A 233 -16.42 4.42 9.19
CA TYR A 233 -15.91 3.19 8.59
C TYR A 233 -14.69 2.61 9.32
N GLN A 234 -14.30 3.20 10.46
CA GLN A 234 -13.11 2.85 11.25
C GLN A 234 -11.80 2.87 10.46
N LEU A 235 -11.75 3.68 9.40
CA LEU A 235 -10.55 3.87 8.61
C LEU A 235 -9.62 4.85 9.33
N LYS A 236 -8.34 4.48 9.43
CA LYS A 236 -7.32 5.27 10.13
C LYS A 236 -6.31 5.84 9.14
N MET A 237 -5.88 7.07 9.37
CA MET A 237 -4.79 7.71 8.64
C MET A 237 -3.49 7.61 9.41
N ASN A 238 -2.37 7.56 8.69
CA ASN A 238 -1.04 7.66 9.30
C ASN A 238 -0.69 9.14 9.54
N PRO A 239 -0.61 9.61 10.80
CA PRO A 239 -0.37 11.01 11.12
C PRO A 239 1.00 11.51 10.62
N SER A 240 2.02 10.66 10.54
CA SER A 240 3.35 11.07 10.07
C SER A 240 3.39 11.38 8.58
N LYS A 241 2.44 10.84 7.82
CA LYS A 241 2.29 11.07 6.38
C LYS A 241 1.20 12.11 6.05
N CYS A 242 0.54 12.68 7.07
CA CYS A 242 -0.52 13.66 6.88
C CYS A 242 0.01 15.09 7.05
N ALA A 243 -0.49 16.00 6.22
CA ALA A 243 -0.27 17.43 6.36
C ALA A 243 -1.59 18.20 6.14
N PHE A 244 -1.87 19.18 6.99
CA PHE A 244 -3.14 19.92 6.99
C PHE A 244 -2.96 21.42 6.74
N GLY A 245 -3.94 22.04 6.08
CA GLY A 245 -3.97 23.48 5.82
C GLY A 245 -2.89 23.97 4.86
N VAL A 246 -2.36 23.07 4.02
CA VAL A 246 -1.30 23.39 3.06
C VAL A 246 -1.88 24.10 1.84
N THR A 247 -1.12 25.06 1.31
CA THR A 247 -1.46 25.76 0.06
C THR A 247 -0.99 24.99 -1.17
N PHE A 248 -0.01 24.09 -0.99
CA PHE A 248 0.49 23.19 -2.01
C PHE A 248 0.85 21.83 -1.42
N GLY A 249 0.39 20.77 -2.08
CA GLY A 249 0.59 19.39 -1.66
C GLY A 249 1.24 18.56 -2.77
N LYS A 250 2.12 17.63 -2.39
CA LYS A 250 2.64 16.60 -3.26
C LYS A 250 1.62 15.46 -3.33
N PHE A 251 1.19 15.12 -4.54
CA PHE A 251 0.25 14.02 -4.78
C PHE A 251 0.70 13.23 -6.01
N LEU A 252 0.94 11.93 -5.85
CA LEU A 252 1.44 11.03 -6.90
C LEU A 252 2.76 11.52 -7.57
N GLY A 253 3.54 12.29 -6.82
CA GLY A 253 4.77 12.94 -7.29
C GLY A 253 4.57 14.12 -8.25
N PHE A 254 3.38 14.69 -8.24
CA PHE A 254 3.12 16.04 -8.75
C PHE A 254 2.95 17.01 -7.58
N ILE A 255 3.32 18.26 -7.79
CA ILE A 255 3.05 19.37 -6.87
C ILE A 255 1.73 20.00 -7.31
N VAL A 256 0.70 19.88 -6.48
CA VAL A 256 -0.61 20.47 -6.71
C VAL A 256 -0.63 21.87 -6.11
N ARG A 257 -0.86 22.89 -6.95
CA ARG A 257 -1.00 24.29 -6.56
C ARG A 257 -2.39 24.83 -6.92
N GLN A 258 -2.75 25.99 -6.37
CA GLN A 258 -3.96 26.72 -6.75
C GLN A 258 -4.05 26.99 -8.27
N ARG A 259 -2.92 27.17 -8.95
CA ARG A 259 -2.83 27.51 -10.38
C ARG A 259 -2.69 26.32 -11.32
N GLY A 260 -2.47 25.09 -10.81
CA GLY A 260 -2.26 23.92 -11.65
C GLY A 260 -1.46 22.80 -10.99
N ILE A 261 -1.15 21.78 -11.78
CA ILE A 261 -0.35 20.61 -11.39
C ILE A 261 1.04 20.77 -12.01
N GLU A 262 2.08 20.78 -11.19
CA GLU A 262 3.48 20.86 -11.59
C GLU A 262 4.18 19.52 -11.33
N ILE A 263 5.20 19.19 -12.11
CA ILE A 263 6.02 17.99 -11.90
C ILE A 263 7.14 18.33 -10.92
N GLU A 264 7.44 17.40 -10.01
CA GLU A 264 8.57 17.55 -9.10
C GLU A 264 9.90 17.53 -9.87
N GLN A 265 10.75 18.53 -9.62
CA GLN A 265 12.03 18.68 -10.32
C GLN A 265 12.96 17.47 -10.12
N ALA A 266 12.93 16.84 -8.94
CA ALA A 266 13.72 15.64 -8.67
C ALA A 266 13.37 14.47 -9.62
N LYS A 267 12.09 14.31 -10.00
CA LYS A 267 11.68 13.29 -10.97
C LYS A 267 12.15 13.62 -12.39
N ILE A 268 12.10 14.90 -12.76
CA ILE A 268 12.63 15.37 -14.05
C ILE A 268 14.13 15.10 -14.13
N ASP A 269 14.86 15.46 -13.07
CA ASP A 269 16.31 15.29 -13.00
C ASP A 269 16.71 13.81 -13.00
N ALA A 270 15.94 12.93 -12.35
CA ALA A 270 16.17 11.49 -12.37
C ALA A 270 16.04 10.90 -13.79
N ILE A 271 15.04 11.33 -14.56
CA ILE A 271 14.87 10.90 -15.96
C ILE A 271 16.00 11.46 -16.83
N LEU A 272 16.38 12.73 -16.65
CA LEU A 272 17.46 13.36 -17.41
C LEU A 272 18.84 12.76 -17.14
N ARG A 273 19.06 12.20 -15.93
CA ARG A 273 20.32 11.55 -15.53
C ARG A 273 20.35 10.06 -15.82
N MET A 274 19.29 9.49 -16.39
CA MET A 274 19.25 8.07 -16.71
C MET A 274 20.32 7.76 -17.76
N PRO A 275 21.29 6.85 -17.49
CA PRO A 275 22.28 6.47 -18.47
C PRO A 275 21.58 5.78 -19.65
N VAL A 276 21.93 6.22 -20.87
CA VAL A 276 21.43 5.68 -22.14
C VAL A 276 22.11 4.38 -22.48
#